data_AF-A0A6A5JYC7-F1
#
_entry.id   AF-A0A6A5JYC7-F1
#
_cell.length_a   1.000
_cell.length_b   1.000
_cell.length_c   1.000
_cell.angle_alpha   90.00
_cell.angle_beta   90.00
_cell.angle_gamma   90.00
#
_symmetry.space_group_name_H-M   'P 1'
#
loop_
_entity.id
_entity.type
_entity.pdbx_description
1 polymer ?
#
loop_
_entity_poly.entity_id
_entity_poly.type
_entity_poly.pdbx_seq_one_letter_code
_entity_poly.pdbx_strand_id
1 'polypeptide(L)'
;MGFREDRKGVPRGLKWGFAAENRIGRAVTPPPRCEQVPVSCRSNGSITVDIFHAPTASAPILLYLPPGPVLPACSQEEERVISTLRESSAATVVRVNYRASSAHQYPTPCHDVLTGYDWVRDNLLLDKFNRPYLARLGVCGELIGGALATMLALTECRLGESRIVAAAVNNPLVDWVFPDDFPVVSPEQLPEPQFGDETALPADDDLADSWTTRKIDQDVPNPEPEPEPKHRKRKPKPPPLTAWQAHGDNAILPTLTLSGERDVLFRRSEHYFDRFASPMHFFRSPHAQLVFPQQDDNFASQQPDVLLDIETQLALNHYSTFDNNMQAAPGVPTLERCRAYARIYPPAGANISLPVWNITTGLQSPLSDQSLELAKMIRRSIARQTLKSHSGRTRWHNAAEKDQYEEFAQGRVQLNAYQGLGLWTQQDHNKDWKQHVEEIGVWMKQRLEPGFT
;
A
#
# COMPACT_ATOMS: atom_id res chain seq x y z
N MET A 1 32.18 -84.14 49.95
CA MET A 1 31.08 -84.35 48.98
C MET A 1 31.68 -84.23 47.59
N GLY A 2 31.87 -85.35 46.90
CA GLY A 2 32.37 -85.38 45.53
C GLY A 2 31.90 -86.65 44.85
N PHE A 3 31.18 -86.49 43.74
CA PHE A 3 30.82 -87.46 42.68
C PHE A 3 30.30 -86.57 41.52
N ARG A 4 30.98 -86.42 40.37
CA ARG A 4 31.11 -87.28 39.16
C ARG A 4 29.89 -87.20 38.21
N GLU A 5 30.20 -87.18 36.90
CA GLU A 5 29.35 -87.41 35.69
C GLU A 5 28.50 -86.26 35.15
N ASP A 6 28.24 -86.10 33.84
CA ASP A 6 28.92 -86.49 32.59
C ASP A 6 28.24 -85.73 31.42
N ARG A 7 29.02 -85.54 30.35
CA ARG A 7 28.72 -85.36 28.90
C ARG A 7 27.30 -85.10 28.31
N LYS A 8 27.36 -84.22 27.28
CA LYS A 8 26.74 -84.23 25.91
C LYS A 8 25.38 -83.54 25.68
N GLY A 9 25.36 -82.65 24.67
CA GLY A 9 24.14 -82.34 23.90
C GLY A 9 24.12 -80.97 23.19
N VAL A 10 24.57 -80.92 21.94
CA VAL A 10 24.24 -79.93 20.88
C VAL A 10 23.54 -80.76 19.78
N PRO A 11 22.63 -80.30 18.87
CA PRO A 11 22.21 -78.93 18.48
C PRO A 11 20.68 -78.72 18.19
N ARG A 12 20.37 -77.51 17.68
CA ARG A 12 19.41 -77.14 16.60
C ARG A 12 18.14 -76.39 17.02
N GLY A 13 18.18 -75.09 16.70
CA GLY A 13 17.26 -74.49 15.73
C GLY A 13 15.96 -73.92 16.27
N LEU A 14 15.84 -72.58 16.28
CA LEU A 14 14.68 -71.92 15.67
C LEU A 14 15.00 -70.45 15.41
N LYS A 15 14.86 -70.03 14.15
CA LYS A 15 14.93 -68.65 13.68
C LYS A 15 13.76 -67.86 14.26
N TRP A 16 14.04 -66.66 14.77
CA TRP A 16 13.04 -65.60 14.90
C TRP A 16 13.57 -64.38 14.16
N GLY A 17 12.86 -64.01 13.09
CA GLY A 17 13.16 -62.83 12.29
C GLY A 17 12.84 -61.58 13.09
N PHE A 18 13.81 -60.68 13.20
CA PHE A 18 13.53 -59.31 13.58
C PHE A 18 13.20 -58.53 12.32
N ALA A 19 11.96 -58.05 12.26
CA ALA A 19 11.51 -57.08 11.27
C ALA A 19 12.35 -55.81 11.39
N ALA A 20 12.96 -55.39 10.28
CA ALA A 20 13.59 -54.10 10.17
C ALA A 20 12.49 -53.02 10.06
N GLU A 21 12.20 -52.35 11.17
CA GLU A 21 11.44 -51.10 11.14
C GLU A 21 12.28 -50.04 10.42
N ASN A 22 11.87 -49.73 9.19
CA ASN A 22 12.30 -48.53 8.47
C ASN A 22 11.85 -47.29 9.26
N ARG A 23 12.69 -46.82 10.18
CA ARG A 23 12.63 -45.45 10.67
C ARG A 23 13.04 -44.53 9.52
N ILE A 24 12.05 -44.05 8.78
CA ILE A 24 12.17 -42.88 7.91
C ILE A 24 12.57 -41.73 8.84
N GLY A 25 13.86 -41.43 8.90
CA GLY A 25 14.37 -40.27 9.60
C GLY A 25 13.73 -39.03 8.99
N ARG A 26 12.84 -38.40 9.74
CA ARG A 26 12.38 -37.04 9.47
C ARG A 26 13.65 -36.18 9.39
N ALA A 27 13.99 -35.71 8.21
CA ALA A 27 15.09 -34.78 8.03
C ALA A 27 14.82 -33.60 8.97
N VAL A 28 15.60 -33.52 10.05
CA VAL A 28 15.60 -32.36 10.92
C VAL A 28 16.30 -31.29 10.12
N THR A 29 15.52 -30.51 9.38
CA THR A 29 15.98 -29.26 8.80
C THR A 29 16.58 -28.46 9.95
N PRO A 30 17.84 -27.98 9.84
CA PRO A 30 18.42 -27.16 10.88
C PRO A 30 17.49 -25.97 11.15
N PRO A 31 17.38 -25.51 12.42
CA PRO A 31 16.55 -24.37 12.73
C PRO A 31 16.93 -23.18 11.83
N PRO A 32 15.94 -22.38 11.40
CA PRO A 32 16.19 -21.22 10.54
C PRO A 32 17.31 -20.37 11.13
N ARG A 33 18.39 -20.13 10.35
CA ARG A 33 19.40 -19.15 10.72
C ARG A 33 18.73 -17.78 10.65
N CYS A 34 18.40 -17.24 11.82
CA CYS A 34 17.95 -15.87 12.00
C CYS A 34 19.17 -15.03 12.42
N GLU A 35 19.43 -13.96 11.70
CA GLU A 35 20.50 -13.00 12.01
C GLU A 35 19.88 -11.62 12.23
N GLN A 36 20.17 -10.99 13.37
CA GLN A 36 19.66 -9.65 13.68
C GLN A 36 20.79 -8.64 13.54
N VAL A 37 20.58 -7.64 12.69
CA VAL A 37 21.59 -6.62 12.41
C VAL A 37 21.06 -5.25 12.81
N PRO A 38 21.77 -4.50 13.68
CA PRO A 38 21.45 -3.11 13.94
C PRO A 38 21.91 -2.24 12.76
N VAL A 39 20.98 -1.51 12.15
CA VAL A 39 21.22 -0.58 11.06
C VAL A 39 21.11 0.84 11.59
N SER A 40 22.16 1.64 11.40
CA SER A 40 22.19 3.02 11.88
C SER A 40 21.42 3.94 10.92
N CYS A 41 20.35 4.56 11.40
CA CYS A 41 19.53 5.55 10.69
C CYS A 41 20.14 6.95 10.78
N ARG A 42 21.44 7.06 10.47
CA ARG A 42 22.23 8.31 10.58
C ARG A 42 22.05 8.97 11.96
N SER A 43 21.57 10.21 12.02
CA SER A 43 21.34 10.96 13.26
C SER A 43 20.05 10.56 14.00
N ASN A 44 19.17 9.77 13.39
CA ASN A 44 17.85 9.44 13.94
C ASN A 44 17.84 8.12 14.74
N GLY A 45 18.98 7.62 15.21
CA GLY A 45 19.07 6.38 15.99
C GLY A 45 19.36 5.15 15.13
N SER A 46 18.85 3.98 15.54
CA SER A 46 19.03 2.72 14.82
C SER A 46 17.74 1.90 14.77
N ILE A 47 17.62 1.07 13.74
CA ILE A 47 16.58 0.06 13.58
C ILE A 47 17.22 -1.32 13.52
N THR A 48 16.45 -2.36 13.83
CA THR A 48 16.90 -3.75 13.67
C THR A 48 16.36 -4.33 12.38
N VAL A 49 17.22 -5.01 11.64
CA VAL A 49 16.85 -5.80 10.46
C VAL A 49 17.06 -7.26 10.80
N ASP A 50 16.00 -8.07 10.73
CA ASP A 50 16.09 -9.51 10.98
C ASP A 50 16.11 -10.27 9.66
N ILE A 51 17.13 -11.11 9.48
CA ILE A 51 17.38 -11.86 8.26
C ILE A 51 17.09 -13.33 8.53
N PHE A 52 16.05 -13.84 7.89
CA PHE A 52 15.69 -15.24 7.90
C PHE A 52 16.21 -15.90 6.63
N HIS A 53 17.42 -16.46 6.71
CA HIS A 53 18.10 -17.02 5.54
C HIS A 53 17.32 -18.16 4.91
N ALA A 54 17.24 -18.18 3.58
CA ALA A 54 16.79 -19.35 2.85
C ALA A 54 17.77 -20.54 3.04
N PRO A 55 17.34 -21.77 2.76
CA PRO A 55 18.24 -22.92 2.73
C PRO A 55 19.34 -22.82 1.65
N THR A 56 19.11 -22.03 0.61
CA THR A 56 20.02 -21.88 -0.54
C THR A 56 20.65 -20.50 -0.57
N ALA A 57 21.97 -20.43 -0.78
CA ALA A 57 22.72 -19.16 -0.75
C ALA A 57 22.39 -18.18 -1.90
N SER A 58 21.79 -18.65 -3.01
CA SER A 58 21.38 -17.84 -4.17
C SER A 58 19.87 -17.57 -4.20
N ALA A 59 19.20 -17.69 -3.06
CA ALA A 59 17.76 -17.48 -2.99
C ALA A 59 17.37 -16.02 -3.27
N PRO A 60 16.17 -15.77 -3.83
CA PRO A 60 15.65 -14.41 -3.95
C PRO A 60 15.47 -13.77 -2.57
N ILE A 61 15.38 -12.44 -2.54
CA ILE A 61 15.19 -11.69 -1.29
C ILE A 61 13.77 -11.13 -1.25
N LEU A 62 13.11 -11.35 -0.12
CA LEU A 62 11.76 -10.87 0.17
C LEU A 62 11.80 -9.96 1.40
N LEU A 63 11.45 -8.69 1.23
CA LEU A 63 11.30 -7.76 2.34
C LEU A 63 9.94 -7.97 3.00
N TYR A 64 9.91 -8.05 4.32
CA TYR A 64 8.68 -8.14 5.11
C TYR A 64 8.54 -6.92 6.02
N LEU A 65 7.43 -6.21 5.90
CA LEU A 65 7.10 -5.05 6.71
C LEU A 65 5.95 -5.41 7.67
N PRO A 66 6.18 -5.38 9.00
CA PRO A 66 5.17 -5.70 10.01
C PRO A 66 3.91 -4.85 9.92
N PRO A 67 2.76 -5.27 10.50
CA PRO A 67 1.52 -4.51 10.49
C PRO A 67 1.58 -3.14 11.19
N GLY A 68 2.54 -2.95 12.09
CA GLY A 68 2.72 -1.72 12.86
C GLY A 68 1.84 -1.64 14.10
N PRO A 69 1.75 -0.47 14.76
CA PRO A 69 1.11 -0.32 16.07
C PRO A 69 -0.41 -0.57 16.07
N VAL A 70 -1.06 -0.61 14.90
CA VAL A 70 -2.50 -0.84 14.76
C VAL A 70 -2.96 -2.18 15.36
N LEU A 71 -2.10 -3.20 15.32
CA LEU A 71 -2.36 -4.50 15.94
C LEU A 71 -1.31 -4.76 17.04
N PRO A 72 -1.62 -4.44 18.31
CA PRO A 72 -0.70 -4.72 19.39
C PRO A 72 -0.53 -6.23 19.59
N ALA A 73 0.69 -6.65 19.98
CA ALA A 73 1.02 -8.01 20.43
C ALA A 73 0.91 -9.14 19.38
N CYS A 74 1.08 -8.86 18.09
CA CYS A 74 1.04 -9.87 17.02
C CYS A 74 2.40 -10.53 16.67
N SER A 75 3.42 -10.40 17.53
CA SER A 75 4.79 -10.84 17.19
C SER A 75 4.94 -12.35 16.96
N GLN A 76 4.15 -13.19 17.64
CA GLN A 76 4.19 -14.64 17.43
C GLN A 76 3.56 -15.01 16.10
N GLU A 77 2.48 -14.33 15.72
CA GLU A 77 1.77 -14.50 14.48
C GLU A 77 2.64 -14.03 13.30
N GLU A 78 3.34 -12.91 13.44
CA GLU A 78 4.36 -12.45 12.49
C GLU A 78 5.43 -13.50 12.24
N GLU A 79 6.00 -14.11 13.29
CA GLU A 79 7.03 -15.15 13.14
C GLU A 79 6.50 -16.35 12.34
N ARG A 80 5.24 -16.75 12.57
CA ARG A 80 4.59 -17.83 11.81
C ARG A 80 4.34 -17.44 10.35
N VAL A 81 3.95 -16.19 10.08
CA VAL A 81 3.81 -15.66 8.71
C VAL A 81 5.17 -15.70 8.01
N ILE A 82 6.24 -15.21 8.66
CA ILE A 82 7.60 -15.21 8.11
C ILE A 82 8.09 -16.64 7.85
N SER A 83 7.88 -17.58 8.77
CA SER A 83 8.25 -18.98 8.58
C SER A 83 7.54 -19.58 7.37
N THR A 84 6.23 -19.33 7.26
CA THR A 84 5.40 -19.83 6.15
C THR A 84 5.83 -19.22 4.82
N LEU A 85 6.07 -17.90 4.77
CA LEU A 85 6.60 -17.21 3.59
C LEU A 85 7.96 -17.74 3.18
N ARG A 86 8.89 -17.94 4.13
CA ARG A 86 10.23 -18.47 3.85
C ARG A 86 10.17 -19.87 3.24
N GLU A 87 9.33 -20.74 3.79
CA GLU A 87 9.16 -22.12 3.34
C GLU A 87 8.55 -22.19 1.93
N SER A 88 7.47 -21.45 1.69
CA SER A 88 6.73 -21.46 0.42
C SER A 88 7.45 -20.71 -0.72
N SER A 89 8.10 -19.58 -0.40
CA SER A 89 8.83 -18.78 -1.39
C SER A 89 10.24 -19.30 -1.69
N ALA A 90 10.81 -20.10 -0.77
CA ALA A 90 12.23 -20.45 -0.76
C ALA A 90 13.17 -19.22 -0.82
N ALA A 91 12.68 -18.05 -0.41
CA ALA A 91 13.40 -16.78 -0.39
C ALA A 91 14.06 -16.52 0.97
N THR A 92 15.09 -15.68 0.98
CA THR A 92 15.59 -15.07 2.21
C THR A 92 14.62 -13.96 2.58
N VAL A 93 13.95 -14.09 3.72
CA VAL A 93 12.99 -13.09 4.20
C VAL A 93 13.72 -12.12 5.11
N VAL A 94 13.58 -10.82 4.86
CA VAL A 94 14.22 -9.77 5.63
C VAL A 94 13.14 -8.90 6.26
N ARG A 95 12.97 -8.98 7.58
CA ARG A 95 12.05 -8.13 8.33
C ARG A 95 12.74 -6.81 8.67
N VAL A 96 12.12 -5.70 8.27
CA VAL A 96 12.57 -4.36 8.66
C VAL A 96 11.72 -3.88 9.81
N ASN A 97 12.30 -3.80 11.02
CA ASN A 97 11.60 -3.32 12.22
C ASN A 97 11.61 -1.79 12.25
N TYR A 98 10.81 -1.20 11.37
CA TYR A 98 10.62 0.26 11.31
C TYR A 98 9.97 0.78 12.60
N ARG A 99 10.25 2.04 12.95
CA ARG A 99 9.70 2.65 14.17
C ARG A 99 8.47 3.47 13.82
N ALA A 100 7.35 3.13 14.43
CA ALA A 100 6.09 3.86 14.34
C ALA A 100 5.46 3.94 15.73
N SER A 101 5.44 5.13 16.32
CA SER A 101 4.87 5.40 17.64
C SER A 101 4.66 6.90 17.85
N SER A 102 4.10 7.30 19.00
CA SER A 102 4.04 8.71 19.40
C SER A 102 5.42 9.40 19.44
N ALA A 103 6.49 8.65 19.72
CA ALA A 103 7.86 9.17 19.68
C ALA A 103 8.44 9.21 18.25
N HIS A 104 8.01 8.27 17.40
CA HIS A 104 8.49 8.10 16.02
C HIS A 104 7.34 8.24 15.02
N GLN A 105 6.92 9.48 14.84
CA GLN A 105 5.85 9.90 13.93
C GLN A 105 6.34 9.98 12.48
N TYR A 106 5.41 10.04 11.52
CA TYR A 106 5.75 10.30 10.12
C TYR A 106 6.56 11.59 9.97
N PRO A 107 7.59 11.62 9.09
CA PRO A 107 7.97 10.61 8.07
C PRO A 107 8.99 9.54 8.55
N THR A 108 9.20 9.38 9.86
CA THR A 108 10.21 8.44 10.41
C THR A 108 10.05 7.00 9.91
N PRO A 109 8.83 6.39 9.91
CA PRO A 109 8.64 5.03 9.41
C PRO A 109 9.09 4.86 7.95
N CYS A 110 8.82 5.85 7.09
CA CYS A 110 9.24 5.83 5.69
C CYS A 110 10.76 5.84 5.56
N HIS A 111 11.44 6.71 6.31
CA HIS A 111 12.90 6.78 6.30
C HIS A 111 13.55 5.51 6.84
N ASP A 112 12.99 4.90 7.88
CA ASP A 112 13.49 3.65 8.44
C ASP A 112 13.39 2.52 7.41
N VAL A 113 12.26 2.39 6.70
CA VAL A 113 12.07 1.38 5.65
C VAL A 113 13.04 1.60 4.48
N LEU A 114 13.20 2.84 4.01
CA LEU A 114 14.16 3.16 2.95
C LEU A 114 15.61 2.86 3.38
N THR A 115 15.97 3.19 4.62
CA THR A 115 17.29 2.88 5.17
C THR A 115 17.52 1.37 5.26
N GLY A 116 16.50 0.61 5.68
CA GLY A 116 16.56 -0.86 5.68
C GLY A 116 16.70 -1.44 4.28
N TYR A 117 15.98 -0.89 3.30
CA TYR A 117 16.10 -1.28 1.90
C TYR A 117 17.49 -1.02 1.32
N ASP A 118 18.04 0.19 1.55
CA ASP A 118 19.40 0.54 1.13
C ASP A 118 20.43 -0.40 1.78
N TRP A 119 20.28 -0.69 3.07
CA TRP A 119 21.15 -1.64 3.76
C TRP A 119 21.10 -3.04 3.13
N VAL A 120 19.91 -3.55 2.80
CA VAL A 120 19.74 -4.84 2.12
C VAL A 120 20.43 -4.83 0.76
N ARG A 121 20.26 -3.75 -0.02
CA ARG A 121 20.92 -3.61 -1.31
C ARG A 121 22.44 -3.64 -1.19
N ASP A 122 22.98 -2.97 -0.19
CA ASP A 122 24.42 -2.76 -0.05
C ASP A 122 25.13 -3.97 0.61
N ASN A 123 24.40 -4.80 1.38
CA ASN A 123 24.99 -5.90 2.16
C ASN A 123 24.58 -7.30 1.70
N LEU A 124 23.37 -7.48 1.18
CA LEU A 124 22.86 -8.80 0.80
C LEU A 124 22.93 -9.07 -0.70
N LEU A 125 23.10 -8.05 -1.55
CA LEU A 125 23.19 -8.20 -3.00
C LEU A 125 24.63 -8.23 -3.50
N LEU A 126 25.47 -9.02 -2.82
CA LEU A 126 26.89 -9.16 -3.11
C LEU A 126 27.17 -10.56 -3.68
N ASP A 127 27.96 -10.63 -4.75
CA ASP A 127 28.43 -11.89 -5.33
C ASP A 127 29.48 -12.55 -4.42
N LYS A 128 29.95 -13.75 -4.80
CA LYS A 128 31.00 -14.48 -4.06
C LYS A 128 32.32 -13.72 -3.92
N PHE A 129 32.51 -12.65 -4.70
CA PHE A 129 33.69 -11.79 -4.71
C PHE A 129 33.39 -10.41 -4.11
N ASN A 130 32.28 -10.27 -3.38
CA ASN A 130 31.83 -9.05 -2.72
C ASN A 130 31.52 -7.89 -3.70
N ARG A 131 31.09 -8.22 -4.92
CA ARG A 131 30.68 -7.23 -5.93
C ARG A 131 29.16 -7.13 -6.00
N PRO A 132 28.61 -5.90 -6.11
CA PRO A 132 27.17 -5.73 -6.21
C PRO A 132 26.63 -6.35 -7.49
N TYR A 133 25.51 -7.07 -7.41
CA TYR A 133 24.78 -7.57 -8.57
C TYR A 133 23.35 -7.03 -8.59
N LEU A 134 22.78 -6.96 -9.79
CA LEU A 134 21.41 -6.52 -9.99
C LEU A 134 20.43 -7.63 -9.59
N ALA A 135 19.63 -7.39 -8.57
CA ALA A 135 18.66 -8.35 -8.06
C ALA A 135 17.22 -7.88 -8.24
N ARG A 136 16.35 -8.86 -8.44
CA ARG A 136 14.89 -8.70 -8.40
C ARG A 136 14.43 -8.99 -6.98
N LEU A 137 13.90 -7.98 -6.30
CA LEU A 137 13.44 -8.07 -4.91
C LEU A 137 11.91 -8.12 -4.85
N GLY A 138 11.39 -8.81 -3.84
CA GLY A 138 9.98 -8.77 -3.48
C GLY A 138 9.75 -7.95 -2.22
N VAL A 139 8.55 -7.41 -2.05
CA VAL A 139 8.12 -6.79 -0.78
C VAL A 139 6.75 -7.32 -0.36
N CYS A 140 6.60 -7.58 0.92
CA CYS A 140 5.36 -7.96 1.58
C CYS A 140 5.06 -7.02 2.75
N GLY A 141 3.78 -6.72 2.98
CA GLY A 141 3.38 -5.99 4.18
C GLY A 141 1.89 -6.04 4.44
N GLU A 142 1.51 -5.83 5.70
CA GLU A 142 0.13 -5.79 6.17
C GLU A 142 -0.18 -4.41 6.80
N LEU A 143 -1.40 -3.89 6.69
CA LEU A 143 -1.82 -2.62 7.32
C LEU A 143 -0.85 -1.45 7.06
N ILE A 144 -0.17 -0.91 8.09
CA ILE A 144 0.83 0.16 7.93
C ILE A 144 2.06 -0.37 7.17
N GLY A 145 2.52 -1.59 7.47
CA GLY A 145 3.55 -2.25 6.67
C GLY A 145 3.13 -2.45 5.22
N GLY A 146 1.83 -2.66 4.96
CA GLY A 146 1.25 -2.70 3.62
C GLY A 146 1.33 -1.35 2.90
N ALA A 147 1.10 -0.26 3.63
CA ALA A 147 1.28 1.11 3.13
C ALA A 147 2.75 1.39 2.79
N LEU A 148 3.67 1.08 3.71
CA LEU A 148 5.11 1.24 3.51
C LEU A 148 5.64 0.34 2.38
N ALA A 149 5.09 -0.87 2.24
CA ALA A 149 5.43 -1.79 1.16
C ALA A 149 4.94 -1.25 -0.18
N THR A 150 3.75 -0.65 -0.20
CA THR A 150 3.21 0.03 -1.38
C THR A 150 4.09 1.21 -1.76
N MET A 151 4.46 2.06 -0.79
CA MET A 151 5.39 3.17 -1.00
C MET A 151 6.70 2.69 -1.62
N LEU A 152 7.35 1.70 -1.00
CA LEU A 152 8.62 1.16 -1.47
C LEU A 152 8.50 0.54 -2.87
N ALA A 153 7.41 -0.17 -3.15
CA ALA A 153 7.16 -0.78 -4.45
C ALA A 153 6.93 0.25 -5.57
N LEU A 154 6.34 1.41 -5.25
CA LEU A 154 6.16 2.50 -6.20
C LEU A 154 7.49 3.23 -6.45
N THR A 155 8.28 3.52 -5.41
CA THR A 155 9.49 4.34 -5.55
C THR A 155 10.73 3.57 -6.00
N GLU A 156 10.91 2.34 -5.51
CA GLU A 156 12.10 1.50 -5.71
C GLU A 156 11.93 0.45 -6.82
N CYS A 157 11.19 0.80 -7.89
CA CYS A 157 11.00 -0.05 -9.07
C CYS A 157 11.74 0.47 -10.33
N ARG A 158 12.94 1.05 -10.13
CA ARG A 158 13.76 1.65 -11.19
C ARG A 158 14.40 0.61 -12.12
N LEU A 159 14.33 0.84 -13.43
CA LEU A 159 14.97 0.02 -14.46
C LEU A 159 16.49 0.25 -14.48
N GLY A 160 17.26 -0.82 -14.66
CA GLY A 160 18.74 -0.77 -14.69
C GLY A 160 19.41 -0.94 -13.32
N GLU A 161 18.63 -0.95 -12.24
CA GLU A 161 19.09 -1.12 -10.86
C GLU A 161 18.45 -2.36 -10.21
N SER A 162 18.96 -2.74 -9.02
CA SER A 162 18.27 -3.67 -8.14
C SER A 162 16.94 -3.04 -7.74
N ARG A 163 15.83 -3.76 -7.95
CA ARG A 163 14.50 -3.14 -7.88
C ARG A 163 13.46 -4.08 -7.29
N ILE A 164 12.40 -3.49 -6.74
CA ILE A 164 11.18 -4.21 -6.38
C ILE A 164 10.46 -4.62 -7.67
N VAL A 165 10.25 -5.92 -7.87
CA VAL A 165 9.54 -6.45 -9.05
C VAL A 165 8.19 -7.05 -8.70
N ALA A 166 7.97 -7.40 -7.43
CA ALA A 166 6.75 -8.01 -6.94
C ALA A 166 6.38 -7.43 -5.57
N ALA A 167 5.13 -7.06 -5.39
CA ALA A 167 4.59 -6.53 -4.13
C ALA A 167 3.34 -7.32 -3.73
N ALA A 168 3.34 -7.88 -2.52
CA ALA A 168 2.14 -8.48 -1.92
C ALA A 168 1.72 -7.67 -0.70
N VAL A 169 0.52 -7.12 -0.71
CA VAL A 169 0.04 -6.26 0.38
C VAL A 169 -1.30 -6.76 0.90
N ASN A 170 -1.46 -6.77 2.22
CA ASN A 170 -2.68 -7.21 2.89
C ASN A 170 -3.34 -6.06 3.65
N ASN A 171 -4.63 -5.84 3.36
CA ASN A 171 -5.44 -4.76 3.93
C ASN A 171 -4.63 -3.44 4.09
N PRO A 172 -3.95 -2.95 3.04
CA PRO A 172 -2.99 -1.86 3.20
C PRO A 172 -3.70 -0.54 3.52
N LEU A 173 -3.15 0.23 4.46
CA LEU A 173 -3.66 1.54 4.84
C LEU A 173 -3.04 2.62 3.95
N VAL A 174 -3.62 2.81 2.76
CA VAL A 174 -3.01 3.62 1.68
C VAL A 174 -3.52 5.06 1.60
N ASP A 175 -4.55 5.40 2.37
CA ASP A 175 -5.09 6.75 2.53
C ASP A 175 -5.44 7.02 4.01
N TRP A 176 -4.82 8.04 4.59
CA TRP A 176 -5.05 8.49 5.98
C TRP A 176 -6.20 9.49 6.10
N VAL A 177 -6.80 9.89 4.97
CA VAL A 177 -8.01 10.70 4.92
C VAL A 177 -9.21 9.75 5.06
N PHE A 178 -9.78 9.69 6.26
CA PHE A 178 -10.84 8.72 6.55
C PHE A 178 -12.23 9.28 6.22
N PRO A 179 -13.19 8.44 5.79
CA PRO A 179 -14.54 8.89 5.48
C PRO A 179 -15.28 9.57 6.65
N ASP A 180 -14.98 9.19 7.89
CA ASP A 180 -15.65 9.71 9.10
C ASP A 180 -15.37 11.20 9.37
N ASP A 181 -14.29 11.75 8.80
CA ASP A 181 -13.98 13.17 8.98
C ASP A 181 -14.98 14.08 8.23
N PHE A 182 -15.85 13.53 7.38
CA PHE A 182 -16.70 14.31 6.49
C PHE A 182 -18.18 13.93 6.52
N PRO A 183 -19.08 14.91 6.31
CA PRO A 183 -20.47 14.60 6.03
C PRO A 183 -20.60 13.81 4.72
N VAL A 184 -21.65 12.98 4.64
CA VAL A 184 -22.01 12.28 3.40
C VAL A 184 -22.60 13.29 2.43
N VAL A 185 -21.80 13.70 1.45
CA VAL A 185 -22.19 14.65 0.39
C VAL A 185 -22.22 13.93 -0.95
N SER A 186 -23.17 14.27 -1.81
CA SER A 186 -23.22 13.70 -3.16
C SER A 186 -22.01 14.18 -4.00
N PRO A 187 -21.44 13.34 -4.89
CA PRO A 187 -20.26 13.72 -5.68
C PRO A 187 -20.44 15.01 -6.50
N GLU A 188 -21.68 15.29 -6.95
CA GLU A 188 -22.02 16.48 -7.72
C GLU A 188 -21.88 17.78 -6.93
N GLN A 189 -22.06 17.71 -5.61
CA GLN A 189 -22.04 18.85 -4.69
C GLN A 189 -20.67 19.08 -4.04
N LEU A 190 -19.67 18.25 -4.35
CA LEU A 190 -18.34 18.41 -3.78
C LEU A 190 -17.66 19.66 -4.36
N PRO A 191 -17.06 20.51 -3.50
CA PRO A 191 -16.33 21.69 -3.93
C PRO A 191 -15.07 21.31 -4.71
N GLU A 192 -14.67 22.21 -5.59
CA GLU A 192 -13.36 22.16 -6.25
C GLU A 192 -12.25 22.42 -5.22
N PRO A 193 -11.10 21.72 -5.32
CA PRO A 193 -9.97 21.97 -4.46
C PRO A 193 -9.43 23.38 -4.69
N GLN A 194 -9.05 24.08 -3.62
CA GLN A 194 -8.52 25.46 -3.68
C GLN A 194 -7.27 25.57 -4.58
N PHE A 195 -6.46 24.52 -4.58
CA PHE A 195 -5.30 24.37 -5.45
C PHE A 195 -5.63 23.31 -6.50
N GLY A 196 -5.74 23.73 -7.76
CA GLY A 196 -6.01 22.80 -8.87
C GLY A 196 -4.95 21.70 -8.94
N ASP A 197 -5.38 20.47 -9.26
CA ASP A 197 -4.49 19.31 -9.39
C ASP A 197 -4.04 19.10 -10.84
N GLU A 198 -2.93 18.38 -11.03
CA GLU A 198 -2.14 18.30 -12.27
C GLU A 198 -2.94 18.00 -13.55
N THR A 199 -4.05 17.25 -13.46
CA THR A 199 -4.82 16.83 -14.65
C THR A 199 -6.18 17.50 -14.80
N ALA A 200 -6.73 18.11 -13.75
CA ALA A 200 -8.10 18.63 -13.70
C ALA A 200 -9.19 17.66 -14.22
N LEU A 201 -8.93 16.35 -14.14
CA LEU A 201 -9.88 15.29 -14.48
C LEU A 201 -10.24 14.42 -13.26
N PRO A 202 -11.53 14.14 -13.00
CA PRO A 202 -11.96 13.40 -11.82
C PRO A 202 -11.18 12.10 -11.60
N ALA A 203 -10.89 11.76 -10.35
CA ALA A 203 -10.09 10.59 -9.99
C ALA A 203 -10.67 9.29 -10.58
N ASP A 204 -11.99 9.16 -10.60
CA ASP A 204 -12.68 7.99 -11.15
C ASP A 204 -12.71 7.94 -12.68
N ASP A 205 -12.60 9.09 -13.35
CA ASP A 205 -12.70 9.18 -14.81
C ASP A 205 -11.38 8.78 -15.44
N ASP A 206 -11.42 7.87 -16.42
CA ASP A 206 -10.25 7.53 -17.21
C ASP A 206 -9.83 8.72 -18.11
N LEU A 207 -8.71 9.40 -17.78
CA LEU A 207 -8.11 10.46 -18.63
C LEU A 207 -8.03 10.09 -20.13
N ALA A 208 -7.88 8.81 -20.45
CA ALA A 208 -7.75 8.35 -21.83
C ALA A 208 -9.11 8.29 -22.56
N ASP A 209 -10.24 8.28 -21.85
CA ASP A 209 -11.61 8.43 -22.38
C ASP A 209 -12.08 9.90 -22.40
N SER A 210 -11.55 10.74 -21.51
CA SER A 210 -12.16 12.03 -21.12
C SER A 210 -12.18 13.13 -22.21
N TRP A 211 -11.36 13.04 -23.27
CA TRP A 211 -11.33 14.05 -24.34
C TRP A 211 -12.23 13.73 -25.54
N THR A 212 -12.73 12.51 -25.65
CA THR A 212 -13.73 12.14 -26.68
C THR A 212 -15.07 12.79 -26.41
N THR A 213 -15.47 12.92 -25.13
CA THR A 213 -16.75 13.55 -24.74
C THR A 213 -16.77 15.06 -24.99
N ARG A 214 -15.65 15.77 -24.79
CA ARG A 214 -15.59 17.23 -25.04
C ARG A 214 -15.70 17.63 -26.51
N LYS A 215 -15.35 16.74 -27.45
CA LYS A 215 -15.52 17.00 -28.89
C LYS A 215 -16.93 16.73 -29.40
N ILE A 216 -17.66 15.78 -28.77
CA ILE A 216 -19.04 15.50 -29.15
C ILE A 216 -19.95 16.70 -28.83
N ASP A 217 -19.64 17.47 -27.78
CA ASP A 217 -20.38 18.69 -27.44
C ASP A 217 -19.95 19.96 -28.20
N GLN A 218 -18.83 19.95 -28.93
CA GLN A 218 -18.29 21.14 -29.61
C GLN A 218 -18.41 21.13 -31.14
N ASP A 219 -18.68 19.99 -31.78
CA ASP A 219 -18.68 19.85 -33.24
C ASP A 219 -20.05 19.43 -33.85
N VAL A 220 -21.18 19.74 -33.20
CA VAL A 220 -22.52 19.62 -33.82
C VAL A 220 -23.05 21.01 -34.18
N PRO A 221 -23.14 21.39 -35.47
CA PRO A 221 -23.93 22.53 -35.90
C PRO A 221 -25.39 22.23 -35.60
N ASN A 222 -25.95 22.97 -34.65
CA ASN A 222 -27.33 22.92 -34.19
C ASN A 222 -28.35 22.83 -35.35
N PRO A 223 -29.06 21.70 -35.55
CA PRO A 223 -30.37 21.72 -36.17
C PRO A 223 -31.44 21.81 -35.08
N GLU A 224 -32.57 22.42 -35.42
CA GLU A 224 -33.67 22.78 -34.52
C GLU A 224 -34.10 21.68 -33.52
N PRO A 225 -34.55 22.06 -32.30
CA PRO A 225 -34.82 21.10 -31.24
C PRO A 225 -36.13 20.35 -31.47
N GLU A 226 -36.05 19.10 -31.92
CA GLU A 226 -37.14 18.14 -31.69
C GLU A 226 -37.16 17.71 -30.21
N PRO A 227 -38.34 17.59 -29.58
CA PRO A 227 -38.45 17.31 -28.15
C PRO A 227 -38.08 15.85 -27.86
N GLU A 228 -36.85 15.63 -27.41
CA GLU A 228 -36.43 14.34 -26.86
C GLU A 228 -37.28 13.94 -25.64
N PRO A 229 -37.61 12.64 -25.47
CA PRO A 229 -38.40 12.16 -24.35
C PRO A 229 -37.63 12.38 -23.05
N LYS A 230 -38.14 13.28 -22.21
CA LYS A 230 -37.64 13.57 -20.86
C LYS A 230 -37.36 12.27 -20.10
N HIS A 231 -36.08 11.88 -20.01
CA HIS A 231 -35.65 10.85 -19.08
C HIS A 231 -36.07 11.31 -17.69
N ARG A 232 -37.08 10.63 -17.13
CA ARG A 232 -37.54 10.85 -15.76
C ARG A 232 -36.33 10.64 -14.86
N LYS A 233 -35.76 11.74 -14.33
CA LYS A 233 -34.71 11.71 -13.30
C LYS A 233 -35.24 10.87 -12.15
N ARG A 234 -34.81 9.61 -12.08
CA ARG A 234 -35.05 8.75 -10.92
C ARG A 234 -34.41 9.46 -9.74
N LYS A 235 -35.14 9.58 -8.62
CA LYS A 235 -34.56 10.09 -7.38
C LYS A 235 -33.26 9.32 -7.11
N PRO A 236 -32.11 9.98 -6.93
CA PRO A 236 -30.86 9.27 -6.68
C PRO A 236 -31.07 8.41 -5.44
N LYS A 237 -30.78 7.11 -5.57
CA LYS A 237 -30.71 6.24 -4.40
C LYS A 237 -29.63 6.81 -3.47
N PRO A 238 -29.81 6.78 -2.13
CA PRO A 238 -28.73 7.16 -1.24
C PRO A 238 -27.49 6.32 -1.60
N PRO A 239 -26.29 6.91 -1.60
CA PRO A 239 -25.07 6.18 -1.90
C PRO A 239 -24.97 4.98 -0.95
N PRO A 240 -24.49 3.82 -1.43
CA PRO A 240 -24.26 2.68 -0.56
C PRO A 240 -23.31 3.06 0.58
N LEU A 241 -23.49 2.44 1.74
CA LEU A 241 -22.56 2.61 2.87
C LEU A 241 -21.16 2.18 2.43
N THR A 242 -20.17 2.99 2.78
CA THR A 242 -18.76 2.62 2.60
C THR A 242 -18.42 1.45 3.51
N ALA A 243 -17.45 0.62 3.12
CA ALA A 243 -16.97 -0.48 3.96
C ALA A 243 -16.46 0.03 5.31
N TRP A 244 -15.88 1.24 5.32
CA TRP A 244 -15.48 1.94 6.54
C TRP A 244 -16.65 2.09 7.53
N GLN A 245 -17.81 2.54 7.05
CA GLN A 245 -19.01 2.71 7.86
C GLN A 245 -19.70 1.38 8.19
N ALA A 246 -19.73 0.46 7.23
CA ALA A 246 -20.41 -0.83 7.39
C ALA A 246 -19.68 -1.77 8.38
N HIS A 247 -18.35 -1.63 8.47
CA HIS A 247 -17.48 -2.49 9.25
C HIS A 247 -16.68 -1.71 10.31
N GLY A 248 -17.22 -0.59 10.77
CA GLY A 248 -16.58 0.27 11.78
C GLY A 248 -16.42 -0.38 13.16
N ASP A 249 -17.42 -1.17 13.57
CA ASP A 249 -17.51 -1.77 14.91
C ASP A 249 -16.81 -3.14 15.03
N ASN A 250 -15.83 -3.41 14.16
CA ASN A 250 -15.08 -4.66 14.19
C ASN A 250 -14.26 -4.81 15.48
N ALA A 251 -14.27 -6.00 16.08
CA ALA A 251 -13.58 -6.26 17.34
C ALA A 251 -12.04 -6.15 17.27
N ILE A 252 -11.45 -6.37 16.08
CA ILE A 252 -9.99 -6.49 15.90
C ILE A 252 -9.41 -5.27 15.21
N LEU A 253 -10.13 -4.71 14.24
CA LEU A 253 -9.73 -3.51 13.52
C LEU A 253 -10.88 -2.48 13.53
N PRO A 254 -11.23 -1.92 14.70
CA PRO A 254 -12.26 -0.88 14.76
C PRO A 254 -11.74 0.42 14.16
N THR A 255 -12.63 1.17 13.50
CA THR A 255 -12.27 2.46 12.88
C THR A 255 -11.82 3.49 13.90
N LEU A 256 -12.33 3.42 15.13
CA LEU A 256 -11.87 4.26 16.24
C LEU A 256 -10.38 4.07 16.55
N THR A 257 -9.87 2.83 16.49
CA THR A 257 -8.44 2.56 16.68
C THR A 257 -7.63 3.12 15.52
N LEU A 258 -8.10 2.98 14.28
CA LEU A 258 -7.41 3.54 13.11
C LEU A 258 -7.32 5.07 13.18
N SER A 259 -8.40 5.74 13.58
CA SER A 259 -8.41 7.19 13.81
C SER A 259 -7.51 7.60 14.97
N GLY A 260 -7.49 6.83 16.07
CA GLY A 260 -6.59 7.07 17.20
C GLY A 260 -5.11 6.92 16.80
N GLU A 261 -4.77 5.90 16.03
CA GLU A 261 -3.41 5.69 15.52
C GLU A 261 -2.98 6.80 14.56
N ARG A 262 -3.90 7.33 13.74
CA ARG A 262 -3.62 8.52 12.92
C ARG A 262 -3.19 9.71 13.79
N ASP A 263 -3.94 10.01 14.85
CA ASP A 263 -3.64 11.14 15.72
C ASP A 263 -2.32 10.94 16.49
N VAL A 264 -1.93 9.69 16.75
CA VAL A 264 -0.63 9.35 17.35
C VAL A 264 0.52 9.49 16.36
N LEU A 265 0.35 9.01 15.12
CA LEU A 265 1.42 8.91 14.12
C LEU A 265 1.70 10.21 13.36
N PHE A 266 0.78 11.18 13.41
CA PHE A 266 0.92 12.46 12.72
C PHE A 266 0.82 13.63 13.68
N ARG A 267 1.74 14.60 13.53
CA ARG A 267 1.72 15.83 14.34
C ARG A 267 0.68 16.84 13.88
N ARG A 268 0.38 16.84 12.59
CA ARG A 268 -0.43 17.84 11.91
C ARG A 268 -1.22 17.15 10.81
N SER A 269 -2.45 17.63 10.60
CA SER A 269 -3.35 17.09 9.58
C SER A 269 -2.85 17.28 8.15
N GLU A 270 -1.92 18.22 7.92
CA GLU A 270 -1.29 18.43 6.61
C GLU A 270 -0.46 17.22 6.15
N HIS A 271 0.03 16.43 7.11
CA HIS A 271 0.85 15.27 6.80
C HIS A 271 0.03 14.06 6.33
N TYR A 272 -1.30 14.07 6.47
CA TYR A 272 -2.17 13.02 5.91
C TYR A 272 -2.11 12.99 4.37
N PHE A 273 -1.78 14.13 3.75
CA PHE A 273 -1.70 14.29 2.31
C PHE A 273 -0.32 13.95 1.73
N ASP A 274 0.64 13.56 2.57
CA ASP A 274 1.95 13.11 2.09
C ASP A 274 1.81 11.83 1.25
N ARG A 275 2.37 11.83 0.05
CA ARG A 275 2.33 10.69 -0.89
C ARG A 275 3.09 9.48 -0.35
N PHE A 276 4.09 9.68 0.50
CA PHE A 276 4.84 8.56 1.09
C PHE A 276 4.09 7.90 2.25
N ALA A 277 3.31 8.68 3.01
CA ALA A 277 2.49 8.16 4.10
C ALA A 277 1.15 7.59 3.60
N SER A 278 0.57 8.22 2.56
CA SER A 278 -0.63 7.76 1.84
C SER A 278 -0.31 7.50 0.36
N PRO A 279 0.20 6.30 0.01
CA PRO A 279 0.59 5.94 -1.35
C PRO A 279 -0.52 6.06 -2.39
N MET A 280 -1.79 6.09 -2.00
CA MET A 280 -2.89 6.37 -2.92
C MET A 280 -2.70 7.72 -3.65
N HIS A 281 -2.07 8.69 -2.99
CA HIS A 281 -1.89 10.04 -3.52
C HIS A 281 -0.85 10.16 -4.64
N PHE A 282 -0.16 9.06 -5.00
CA PHE A 282 0.59 8.98 -6.26
C PHE A 282 -0.34 8.93 -7.48
N PHE A 283 -1.53 8.34 -7.34
CA PHE A 283 -2.45 8.11 -8.45
C PHE A 283 -3.62 9.09 -8.51
N ARG A 284 -3.93 9.76 -7.40
CA ARG A 284 -4.96 10.81 -7.35
C ARG A 284 -4.65 11.89 -6.31
N SER A 285 -5.32 13.02 -6.35
CA SER A 285 -5.36 13.94 -5.21
C SER A 285 -6.13 13.33 -4.03
N PRO A 286 -5.94 13.86 -2.82
CA PRO A 286 -6.78 13.53 -1.69
C PRO A 286 -8.25 13.91 -1.94
N HIS A 287 -9.16 13.20 -1.28
CA HIS A 287 -10.59 13.53 -1.25
C HIS A 287 -10.93 14.67 -0.28
N ALA A 288 -9.90 15.38 0.19
CA ALA A 288 -10.05 16.44 1.16
C ALA A 288 -8.98 17.51 1.03
N GLN A 289 -9.30 18.69 1.54
CA GLN A 289 -8.44 19.85 1.61
C GLN A 289 -8.41 20.41 3.02
N LEU A 290 -7.31 21.08 3.38
CA LEU A 290 -7.25 21.88 4.61
C LEU A 290 -7.67 23.31 4.28
N VAL A 291 -8.74 23.75 4.92
CA VAL A 291 -9.17 25.14 4.89
C VAL A 291 -8.55 25.84 6.09
N PHE A 292 -7.63 26.75 5.81
CA PHE A 292 -7.08 27.64 6.82
C PHE A 292 -8.03 28.83 7.00
N PRO A 293 -8.40 29.17 8.24
CA PRO A 293 -9.14 30.40 8.48
C PRO A 293 -8.31 31.58 7.99
N GLN A 294 -8.98 32.55 7.38
CA GLN A 294 -8.32 33.72 6.80
C GLN A 294 -7.53 34.45 7.90
N GLN A 295 -6.21 34.41 7.82
CA GLN A 295 -5.34 35.24 8.65
C GLN A 295 -5.30 36.66 8.05
N ASP A 296 -5.20 37.68 8.92
CA ASP A 296 -5.18 39.11 8.54
C ASP A 296 -4.10 39.44 7.48
N ASP A 297 -3.03 38.64 7.38
CA ASP A 297 -1.97 38.80 6.36
C ASP A 297 -2.48 38.65 4.91
N ASN A 298 -3.58 37.93 4.70
CA ASN A 298 -4.24 37.85 3.38
C ASN A 298 -5.00 39.13 3.01
N PHE A 299 -5.38 39.96 3.99
CA PHE A 299 -6.01 41.26 3.75
C PHE A 299 -5.04 42.24 3.08
N ALA A 300 -3.74 42.15 3.41
CA ALA A 300 -2.70 42.98 2.79
C ALA A 300 -2.39 42.58 1.33
N SER A 301 -2.78 41.37 0.91
CA SER A 301 -2.46 40.80 -0.41
C SER A 301 -3.64 40.85 -1.39
N GLN A 302 -4.86 41.12 -0.91
CA GLN A 302 -6.03 41.30 -1.76
C GLN A 302 -6.02 42.73 -2.33
N GLN A 303 -5.78 42.86 -3.63
CA GLN A 303 -6.07 44.12 -4.32
C GLN A 303 -7.60 44.30 -4.32
N PRO A 304 -8.13 45.41 -3.80
CA PRO A 304 -9.57 45.66 -3.87
C PRO A 304 -9.99 45.79 -5.34
N ASP A 305 -11.10 45.15 -5.72
CA ASP A 305 -11.72 45.26 -7.05
C ASP A 305 -12.22 46.68 -7.38
N VAL A 306 -12.11 47.62 -6.44
CA VAL A 306 -12.54 49.01 -6.57
C VAL A 306 -11.32 49.93 -6.53
N LEU A 307 -11.16 50.74 -7.58
CA LEU A 307 -10.23 51.88 -7.67
C LEU A 307 -10.59 52.94 -6.61
N LEU A 308 -10.26 52.67 -5.35
CA LEU A 308 -10.32 53.66 -4.27
C LEU A 308 -9.06 54.53 -4.33
N ASP A 309 -9.21 55.82 -4.03
CA ASP A 309 -8.09 56.74 -3.89
C ASP A 309 -7.20 56.30 -2.71
N ILE A 310 -5.87 56.44 -2.86
CA ILE A 310 -4.84 55.91 -1.96
C ILE A 310 -5.04 56.44 -0.54
N GLU A 311 -5.47 57.70 -0.40
CA GLU A 311 -5.74 58.34 0.90
C GLU A 311 -6.97 57.73 1.61
N THR A 312 -8.00 57.34 0.84
CA THR A 312 -9.20 56.68 1.37
C THR A 312 -8.88 55.23 1.78
N GLN A 313 -8.04 54.54 1.00
CA GLN A 313 -7.58 53.19 1.33
C GLN A 313 -6.75 53.15 2.62
N LEU A 314 -5.84 54.11 2.80
CA LEU A 314 -5.04 54.24 4.03
C LEU A 314 -5.91 54.54 5.25
N ALA A 315 -6.94 55.38 5.11
CA ALA A 315 -7.88 55.67 6.18
C ALA A 315 -8.71 54.44 6.57
N LEU A 316 -9.27 53.70 5.60
CA LEU A 316 -10.06 52.48 5.87
C LEU A 316 -9.23 51.36 6.53
N ASN A 317 -7.97 51.18 6.09
CA ASN A 317 -7.03 50.25 6.72
C ASN A 317 -6.69 50.65 8.16
N HIS A 318 -6.60 51.95 8.44
CA HIS A 318 -6.31 52.46 9.79
C HIS A 318 -7.50 52.26 10.75
N TYR A 319 -8.75 52.30 10.28
CA TYR A 319 -9.92 52.04 11.13
C TYR A 319 -10.19 50.54 11.35
N SER A 320 -9.91 49.68 10.37
CA SER A 320 -10.10 48.23 10.48
C SER A 320 -9.16 47.56 11.50
N THR A 321 -7.97 48.13 11.73
CA THR A 321 -7.04 47.66 12.77
C THR A 321 -7.54 47.85 14.21
N PHE A 322 -8.54 48.71 14.47
CA PHE A 322 -9.03 48.94 15.83
C PHE A 322 -10.16 47.99 16.24
N ASP A 323 -11.00 47.54 15.32
CA ASP A 323 -12.13 46.63 15.63
C ASP A 323 -11.70 45.15 15.66
N ASN A 324 -10.66 44.76 14.91
CA ASN A 324 -10.18 43.36 14.86
C ASN A 324 -9.23 42.95 16.00
N ASN A 325 -8.93 43.84 16.95
CA ASN A 325 -8.00 43.55 18.04
C ASN A 325 -8.63 42.73 19.20
N MET A 326 -9.89 42.29 19.07
CA MET A 326 -10.38 41.16 19.86
C MET A 326 -9.84 39.86 19.25
N GLN A 327 -8.64 39.49 19.69
CA GLN A 327 -7.95 38.22 19.40
C GLN A 327 -8.92 37.03 19.20
N ALA A 328 -9.25 36.73 17.94
CA ALA A 328 -9.65 35.39 17.58
C ALA A 328 -8.38 34.54 17.65
N ALA A 329 -8.39 33.48 18.46
CA ALA A 329 -7.32 32.49 18.45
C ALA A 329 -7.02 32.07 17.00
N PRO A 330 -5.74 31.82 16.63
CA PRO A 330 -5.42 31.38 15.28
C PRO A 330 -6.29 30.18 14.96
N GLY A 331 -7.22 30.34 14.01
CA GLY A 331 -8.25 29.35 13.83
C GLY A 331 -7.63 28.02 13.39
N VAL A 332 -8.16 26.93 13.95
CA VAL A 332 -7.65 25.59 13.67
C VAL A 332 -7.96 25.26 12.20
N PRO A 333 -6.99 24.77 11.41
CA PRO A 333 -7.27 24.35 10.04
C PRO A 333 -8.32 23.25 10.06
N THR A 334 -9.37 23.43 9.26
CA THR A 334 -10.49 22.50 9.20
C THR A 334 -10.38 21.65 7.95
N LEU A 335 -10.56 20.35 8.11
CA LEU A 335 -10.55 19.40 7.03
C LEU A 335 -11.91 19.42 6.32
N GLU A 336 -11.92 19.70 5.02
CA GLU A 336 -13.12 19.77 4.20
C GLU A 336 -13.03 18.78 3.04
N ARG A 337 -14.14 18.11 2.73
CA ARG A 337 -14.21 17.17 1.61
C ARG A 337 -14.18 17.93 0.28
N CYS A 338 -13.35 17.50 -0.65
CA CYS A 338 -13.25 18.08 -1.99
C CYS A 338 -13.27 17.01 -3.08
N ARG A 339 -13.43 17.45 -4.33
CA ARG A 339 -13.26 16.55 -5.49
C ARG A 339 -11.82 16.05 -5.56
N ALA A 340 -11.66 14.77 -5.87
CA ALA A 340 -10.37 14.19 -6.16
C ALA A 340 -10.11 14.11 -7.66
N TYR A 341 -8.85 14.30 -8.03
CA TYR A 341 -8.39 14.39 -9.40
C TYR A 341 -7.37 13.30 -9.69
N ALA A 342 -7.40 12.71 -10.88
CA ALA A 342 -6.45 11.68 -11.25
C ALA A 342 -5.05 12.28 -11.44
N ARG A 343 -4.01 11.53 -11.10
CA ARG A 343 -2.60 11.88 -11.31
C ARG A 343 -1.94 10.88 -12.24
N ILE A 344 -0.89 11.33 -12.91
CA ILE A 344 -0.14 10.50 -13.84
C ILE A 344 1.08 9.97 -13.12
N TYR A 345 1.03 8.68 -12.77
CA TYR A 345 2.15 7.96 -12.20
C TYR A 345 2.34 6.63 -12.94
N PRO A 346 3.59 6.17 -13.20
CA PRO A 346 4.84 6.94 -13.08
C PRO A 346 4.90 8.16 -14.01
N PRO A 347 5.66 9.22 -13.66
CA PRO A 347 5.80 10.40 -14.51
C PRO A 347 6.52 10.05 -15.82
N ALA A 348 6.24 10.81 -16.87
CA ALA A 348 6.86 10.60 -18.18
C ALA A 348 8.38 10.77 -18.11
N GLY A 349 9.13 9.84 -18.72
CA GLY A 349 10.60 9.89 -18.74
C GLY A 349 11.26 9.38 -17.45
N ALA A 350 10.50 8.96 -16.45
CA ALA A 350 11.05 8.22 -15.33
C ALA A 350 11.38 6.78 -15.75
N ASN A 351 12.59 6.32 -15.42
CA ASN A 351 13.01 4.93 -15.62
C ASN A 351 12.38 4.01 -14.55
N ILE A 352 11.07 4.08 -14.35
CA ILE A 352 10.34 3.35 -13.31
C ILE A 352 9.37 2.40 -13.98
N SER A 353 9.42 1.11 -13.64
CA SER A 353 8.51 0.09 -14.14
C SER A 353 7.77 -0.53 -12.97
N LEU A 354 6.45 -0.31 -12.90
CA LEU A 354 5.65 -0.81 -11.79
C LEU A 354 5.79 -2.34 -11.61
N PRO A 355 5.87 -2.83 -10.35
CA PRO A 355 5.98 -4.24 -10.06
C PRO A 355 4.67 -4.99 -10.40
N VAL A 356 4.71 -6.33 -10.37
CA VAL A 356 3.47 -7.11 -10.26
C VAL A 356 2.93 -7.02 -8.85
N TRP A 357 1.60 -7.00 -8.70
CA TRP A 357 0.93 -6.80 -7.43
C TRP A 357 0.02 -7.97 -7.10
N ASN A 358 0.02 -8.34 -5.82
CA ASN A 358 -0.99 -9.19 -5.20
C ASN A 358 -1.56 -8.45 -3.99
N ILE A 359 -2.77 -7.90 -4.16
CA ILE A 359 -3.46 -7.15 -3.12
C ILE A 359 -4.49 -8.08 -2.50
N THR A 360 -4.44 -8.24 -1.19
CA THR A 360 -5.37 -9.08 -0.43
C THR A 360 -6.17 -8.22 0.53
N THR A 361 -7.48 -8.45 0.61
CA THR A 361 -8.37 -7.69 1.49
C THR A 361 -9.43 -8.59 2.11
N GLY A 362 -9.89 -8.26 3.32
CA GLY A 362 -11.08 -8.88 3.89
C GLY A 362 -12.36 -8.22 3.39
N LEU A 363 -13.42 -9.00 3.18
CA LEU A 363 -14.75 -8.47 2.88
C LEU A 363 -15.37 -7.70 4.05
N GLN A 364 -14.96 -8.01 5.28
CA GLN A 364 -15.41 -7.33 6.49
C GLN A 364 -14.39 -6.29 6.98
N SER A 365 -13.36 -5.98 6.19
CA SER A 365 -12.36 -5.00 6.57
C SER A 365 -12.84 -3.57 6.27
N PRO A 366 -12.68 -2.60 7.20
CA PRO A 366 -12.98 -1.20 6.93
C PRO A 366 -12.05 -0.59 5.85
N LEU A 367 -10.90 -1.23 5.60
CA LEU A 367 -9.90 -0.81 4.60
C LEU A 367 -10.13 -1.43 3.21
N SER A 368 -11.21 -2.20 3.04
CA SER A 368 -11.48 -2.89 1.77
C SER A 368 -11.71 -1.91 0.61
N ASP A 369 -12.44 -0.81 0.84
CA ASP A 369 -12.65 0.23 -0.18
C ASP A 369 -11.32 0.81 -0.69
N GLN A 370 -10.38 1.13 0.21
CA GLN A 370 -9.06 1.65 -0.16
C GLN A 370 -8.25 0.59 -0.94
N SER A 371 -8.36 -0.68 -0.57
CA SER A 371 -7.67 -1.78 -1.25
C SER A 371 -8.20 -2.00 -2.68
N LEU A 372 -9.52 -1.91 -2.86
CA LEU A 372 -10.18 -1.97 -4.17
C LEU A 372 -9.79 -0.78 -5.05
N GLU A 373 -9.81 0.41 -4.47
CA GLU A 373 -9.39 1.64 -5.15
C GLU A 373 -7.92 1.54 -5.59
N LEU A 374 -7.03 1.06 -4.73
CA LEU A 374 -5.61 0.92 -5.03
C LEU A 374 -5.40 -0.01 -6.23
N ALA A 375 -6.07 -1.18 -6.21
CA ALA A 375 -6.00 -2.12 -7.32
C ALA A 375 -6.49 -1.49 -8.64
N LYS A 376 -7.60 -0.75 -8.60
CA LYS A 376 -8.14 -0.01 -9.75
C LYS A 376 -7.11 1.01 -10.28
N MET A 377 -6.52 1.80 -9.40
CA MET A 377 -5.58 2.86 -9.78
C MET A 377 -4.25 2.32 -10.35
N ILE A 378 -3.71 1.26 -9.75
CA ILE A 378 -2.50 0.60 -10.26
C ILE A 378 -2.77 -0.05 -11.63
N ARG A 379 -3.90 -0.74 -11.80
CA ARG A 379 -4.28 -1.32 -13.10
C ARG A 379 -4.36 -0.26 -14.19
N ARG A 380 -5.06 0.83 -13.91
CA ARG A 380 -5.18 1.99 -14.81
C ARG A 380 -3.81 2.57 -15.17
N SER A 381 -2.94 2.74 -14.18
CA SER A 381 -1.57 3.22 -14.38
C SER A 381 -0.76 2.29 -15.30
N ILE A 382 -0.79 0.97 -15.06
CA ILE A 382 -0.09 -0.03 -15.87
C ILE A 382 -0.61 -0.04 -17.31
N ALA A 383 -1.93 -0.04 -17.51
CA ALA A 383 -2.54 -0.02 -18.85
C ALA A 383 -2.04 1.19 -19.65
N ARG A 384 -1.99 2.37 -19.03
CA ARG A 384 -1.50 3.60 -19.65
C ARG A 384 -0.01 3.60 -19.91
N GLN A 385 0.78 3.15 -18.94
CA GLN A 385 2.22 3.06 -19.10
C GLN A 385 2.58 2.17 -20.28
N THR A 386 1.87 1.04 -20.41
CA THR A 386 2.03 0.07 -21.49
C THR A 386 1.59 0.66 -22.83
N LEU A 387 0.43 1.32 -22.90
CA LEU A 387 0.02 2.03 -24.12
C LEU A 387 1.08 3.05 -24.55
N LYS A 388 1.58 3.84 -23.60
CA LYS A 388 2.55 4.90 -23.88
C LYS A 388 3.90 4.37 -24.32
N SER A 389 4.38 3.28 -23.72
CA SER A 389 5.64 2.66 -24.12
C SER A 389 5.56 2.02 -25.51
N HIS A 390 4.44 1.39 -25.86
CA HIS A 390 4.25 0.72 -27.15
C HIS A 390 3.91 1.68 -28.30
N SER A 391 3.05 2.68 -28.06
CA SER A 391 2.50 3.53 -29.12
C SER A 391 2.99 4.98 -29.08
N GLY A 392 3.61 5.42 -27.98
CA GLY A 392 3.96 6.82 -27.72
C GLY A 392 2.75 7.72 -27.42
N ARG A 393 1.54 7.16 -27.34
CA ARG A 393 0.28 7.90 -27.19
C ARG A 393 -0.25 7.82 -25.75
N THR A 394 -1.22 8.68 -25.45
CA THR A 394 -1.91 8.73 -24.15
C THR A 394 -3.39 8.39 -24.25
N ARG A 395 -3.90 8.08 -25.44
CA ARG A 395 -5.33 7.86 -25.73
C ARG A 395 -5.56 6.51 -26.38
N TRP A 396 -6.69 5.89 -26.06
CA TRP A 396 -7.20 4.68 -26.71
C TRP A 396 -7.67 5.00 -28.13
N HIS A 397 -7.45 4.10 -29.09
CA HIS A 397 -8.06 4.21 -30.43
C HIS A 397 -9.49 3.70 -30.44
N ASN A 398 -9.73 2.56 -29.80
CA ASN A 398 -11.00 1.86 -29.78
C ASN A 398 -11.25 1.23 -28.40
N ALA A 399 -12.52 0.96 -28.07
CA ALA A 399 -12.88 0.23 -26.85
C ALA A 399 -12.20 -1.15 -26.75
N ALA A 400 -12.08 -1.87 -27.87
CA ALA A 400 -11.40 -3.17 -27.89
C ALA A 400 -9.89 -3.09 -27.58
N GLU A 401 -9.23 -1.98 -27.92
CA GLU A 401 -7.82 -1.77 -27.55
C GLU A 401 -7.70 -1.49 -26.04
N LYS A 402 -8.61 -0.68 -25.50
CA LYS A 402 -8.70 -0.42 -24.06
C LYS A 402 -8.88 -1.73 -23.28
N ASP A 403 -9.82 -2.58 -23.68
CA ASP A 403 -10.08 -3.87 -23.03
C ASP A 403 -8.82 -4.76 -23.00
N GLN A 404 -8.02 -4.78 -24.08
CA GLN A 404 -6.76 -5.54 -24.14
C GLN A 404 -5.73 -5.04 -23.12
N TYR A 405 -5.53 -3.72 -23.01
CA TYR A 405 -4.59 -3.17 -22.03
C TYR A 405 -5.11 -3.30 -20.60
N GLU A 406 -6.42 -3.26 -20.40
CA GLU A 406 -7.03 -3.54 -19.10
C GLU A 406 -6.86 -4.99 -18.68
N GLU A 407 -7.07 -5.96 -19.59
CA GLU A 407 -6.82 -7.38 -19.33
C GLU A 407 -5.34 -7.64 -18.99
N PHE A 408 -4.42 -7.02 -19.74
CA PHE A 408 -2.99 -7.08 -19.41
C PHE A 408 -2.70 -6.52 -18.01
N ALA A 409 -3.30 -5.38 -17.65
CA ALA A 409 -3.14 -4.78 -16.34
C ALA A 409 -3.76 -5.64 -15.22
N GLN A 410 -4.89 -6.30 -15.48
CA GLN A 410 -5.49 -7.27 -14.56
C GLN A 410 -4.57 -8.47 -14.31
N GLY A 411 -3.88 -8.96 -15.35
CA GLY A 411 -2.88 -10.02 -15.21
C GLY A 411 -1.66 -9.62 -14.34
N ARG A 412 -1.34 -8.32 -14.28
CA ARG A 412 -0.25 -7.78 -13.43
C ARG A 412 -0.67 -7.43 -12.01
N VAL A 413 -1.94 -7.16 -11.76
CA VAL A 413 -2.48 -6.75 -10.45
C VAL A 413 -3.61 -7.69 -10.05
N GLN A 414 -3.26 -8.68 -9.23
CA GLN A 414 -4.22 -9.61 -8.65
C GLN A 414 -4.83 -8.98 -7.39
N LEU A 415 -6.14 -9.13 -7.24
CA LEU A 415 -6.89 -8.66 -6.08
C LEU A 415 -7.71 -9.84 -5.57
N ASN A 416 -7.40 -10.30 -4.35
CA ASN A 416 -8.10 -11.41 -3.73
C ASN A 416 -8.85 -10.90 -2.49
N ALA A 417 -10.16 -11.13 -2.46
CA ALA A 417 -11.00 -10.80 -1.33
C ALA A 417 -11.35 -12.07 -0.56
N TYR A 418 -11.07 -12.09 0.75
CA TYR A 418 -11.33 -13.23 1.62
C TYR A 418 -12.48 -12.94 2.58
N GLN A 419 -13.14 -14.01 3.05
CA GLN A 419 -14.17 -13.89 4.08
C GLN A 419 -13.55 -13.41 5.40
N GLY A 420 -14.28 -12.59 6.16
CA GLY A 420 -13.77 -11.98 7.39
C GLY A 420 -12.86 -10.77 7.13
N LEU A 421 -11.94 -10.52 8.06
CA LEU A 421 -10.95 -9.42 7.96
C LEU A 421 -9.79 -9.77 7.03
N GLY A 422 -9.53 -11.06 6.80
CA GLY A 422 -8.51 -11.51 5.85
C GLY A 422 -7.07 -11.11 6.20
N LEU A 423 -6.78 -10.78 7.47
CA LEU A 423 -5.44 -10.47 7.97
C LEU A 423 -4.57 -11.74 8.02
N TRP A 424 -3.28 -11.61 7.72
CA TRP A 424 -2.25 -12.65 7.87
C TRP A 424 -1.92 -12.90 9.34
N THR A 425 -1.90 -11.85 10.16
CA THR A 425 -1.56 -11.95 11.58
C THR A 425 -2.73 -12.38 12.46
N GLN A 426 -3.96 -12.43 11.95
CA GLN A 426 -5.14 -12.87 12.71
C GLN A 426 -5.42 -14.37 12.50
N GLN A 427 -4.59 -15.21 13.13
CA GLN A 427 -4.57 -16.65 12.85
C GLN A 427 -5.67 -17.44 13.58
N ASP A 428 -6.06 -17.01 14.78
CA ASP A 428 -6.99 -17.77 15.64
C ASP A 428 -8.42 -17.84 15.07
N HIS A 429 -8.81 -16.86 14.26
CA HIS A 429 -10.16 -16.75 13.69
C HIS A 429 -10.24 -17.12 12.21
N ASN A 430 -9.09 -17.32 11.54
CA ASN A 430 -9.03 -17.57 10.10
C ASN A 430 -8.33 -18.90 9.81
N LYS A 431 -9.07 -20.00 9.67
CA LYS A 431 -8.46 -21.34 9.44
C LYS A 431 -7.64 -21.43 8.16
N ASP A 432 -7.91 -20.56 7.19
CA ASP A 432 -7.29 -20.58 5.86
C ASP A 432 -6.10 -19.61 5.76
N TRP A 433 -5.73 -18.92 6.86
CA TRP A 433 -4.64 -17.94 6.89
C TRP A 433 -3.34 -18.52 6.32
N LYS A 434 -3.03 -19.77 6.69
CA LYS A 434 -1.79 -20.43 6.29
C LYS A 434 -1.77 -20.69 4.79
N GLN A 435 -2.88 -21.17 4.25
CA GLN A 435 -3.02 -21.42 2.81
C GLN A 435 -2.85 -20.11 2.03
N HIS A 436 -3.45 -19.01 2.48
CA HIS A 436 -3.30 -17.72 1.80
C HIS A 436 -1.85 -17.23 1.80
N VAL A 437 -1.14 -17.37 2.93
CA VAL A 437 0.28 -16.98 3.02
C VAL A 437 1.16 -17.92 2.18
N GLU A 438 0.87 -19.22 2.13
CA GLU A 438 1.55 -20.19 1.27
C GLU A 438 1.36 -19.86 -0.22
N GLU A 439 0.13 -19.51 -0.64
CA GLU A 439 -0.17 -19.06 -2.01
C GLU A 439 0.63 -17.82 -2.39
N ILE A 440 0.74 -16.85 -1.48
CA ILE A 440 1.55 -15.63 -1.68
C ILE A 440 3.03 -15.98 -1.82
N GLY A 441 3.55 -16.87 -0.98
CA GLY A 441 4.95 -17.26 -1.07
C GLY A 441 5.28 -18.02 -2.37
N VAL A 442 4.40 -18.93 -2.81
CA VAL A 442 4.52 -19.60 -4.12
C VAL A 442 4.46 -18.59 -5.26
N TRP A 443 3.53 -17.64 -5.20
CA TRP A 443 3.43 -16.56 -6.17
C TRP A 443 4.71 -15.71 -6.21
N MET A 444 5.25 -15.33 -5.04
CA MET A 444 6.51 -14.58 -4.95
C MET A 444 7.67 -15.35 -5.57
N LYS A 445 7.79 -16.66 -5.28
CA LYS A 445 8.82 -17.51 -5.89
C LYS A 445 8.79 -17.43 -7.41
N GLN A 446 7.61 -17.62 -8.01
CA GLN A 446 7.44 -17.57 -9.46
C GLN A 446 7.83 -16.20 -10.04
N ARG A 447 7.46 -15.10 -9.37
CA ARG A 447 7.69 -13.73 -9.89
C ARG A 447 9.12 -13.22 -9.68
N LEU A 448 9.85 -13.79 -8.73
CA LEU A 448 11.24 -13.45 -8.45
C LEU A 448 12.23 -14.31 -9.25
N GLU A 449 11.78 -15.41 -9.86
CA GLU A 449 12.63 -16.21 -10.75
C GLU A 449 13.08 -15.40 -11.98
N PRO A 450 14.39 -15.44 -12.34
CA PRO A 450 14.95 -14.61 -13.40
C PRO A 450 14.39 -14.91 -14.81
N GLY A 451 13.69 -16.03 -15.00
CA GLY A 451 13.03 -16.40 -16.26
C GLY A 451 11.57 -15.97 -16.39
N PHE A 452 10.96 -15.40 -15.35
CA PHE A 452 9.57 -14.98 -15.38
C PHE A 452 9.48 -13.51 -15.84
N THR A 453 9.05 -13.29 -17.09
CA THR A 453 8.75 -11.97 -17.68
C THR A 453 7.27 -11.67 -17.64
#